data_AF-A0A1H6BB25-F1
#
_entry.id   AF-A0A1H6BB25-F1
#
_cell.length_a   1.000
_cell.length_b   1.000
_cell.length_c   1.000
_cell.angle_alpha   90.00
_cell.angle_beta   90.00
_cell.angle_gamma   90.00
#
_symmetry.space_group_name_H-M   'P 1'
#
loop_
_entity.id
_entity.type
_entity.pdbx_description
1 polymer ?
#
loop_
_entity_poly.entity_id
_entity_poly.type
_entity_poly.pdbx_seq_one_letter_code
_entity_poly.pdbx_strand_id
1 'polypeptide(L)' 'MGLDIRLPLGLLFLILGVIMVVHGAMTRGSDIYASSGGMNINLIWGLVMLLFGLIMFLAARRSSK' A
#
# COMPACT_ATOMS: atom_id res chain seq x y z
N MET A 1 10.36 -7.06 -26.12
CA MET A 1 9.43 -7.56 -25.09
C MET A 1 9.23 -6.46 -24.08
N GLY A 2 8.16 -5.67 -24.21
CA GLY A 2 7.88 -4.60 -23.24
C GLY A 2 7.48 -5.23 -21.92
N LEU A 3 8.29 -5.06 -20.88
CA LEU A 3 7.95 -5.53 -19.55
C LEU A 3 6.68 -4.79 -19.11
N ASP A 4 5.65 -5.53 -18.74
CA ASP A 4 4.38 -4.95 -18.31
C ASP A 4 4.61 -4.24 -16.96
N ILE A 5 4.90 -2.93 -17.00
CA ILE A 5 5.29 -2.11 -15.84
C ILE A 5 4.28 -2.15 -14.70
N ARG A 6 3.04 -2.54 -15.00
CA ARG A 6 1.93 -2.71 -14.06
C ARG A 6 2.24 -3.76 -12.98
N LEU A 7 2.95 -4.83 -13.35
CA LEU A 7 3.28 -5.92 -12.43
C LEU A 7 4.33 -5.50 -11.37
N PRO A 8 5.53 -5.00 -11.71
CA PRO A 8 6.50 -4.56 -10.73
C PRO A 8 5.97 -3.36 -9.92
N LEU A 9 5.25 -2.43 -10.55
CA LEU A 9 4.67 -1.28 -9.84
C LEU A 9 3.61 -1.74 -8.81
N GLY A 10 2.70 -2.63 -9.21
CA GLY A 10 1.67 -3.18 -8.31
C GLY A 10 2.27 -3.93 -7.12
N LEU A 11 3.35 -4.69 -7.33
CA LEU A 11 4.09 -5.35 -6.26
C LEU A 11 4.75 -4.36 -5.30
N LEU A 12 5.37 -3.29 -5.80
CA LEU A 12 5.95 -2.24 -4.96
C LEU A 12 4.91 -1.59 -4.07
N PHE A 13 3.74 -1.21 -4.61
CA PHE A 13 2.64 -0.64 -3.83
C PHE A 13 2.10 -1.63 -2.79
N LEU A 14 2.03 -2.92 -3.11
CA LEU A 14 1.63 -3.97 -2.17
C LEU A 14 2.62 -4.08 -1.02
N ILE A 15 3.93 -4.18 -1.31
CA ILE A 15 4.98 -4.33 -0.29
C ILE A 15 5.02 -3.10 0.63
N LEU A 16 5.06 -1.91 0.04
CA LEU A 16 5.08 -0.66 0.80
C LEU A 16 3.79 -0.47 1.61
N GLY A 17 2.63 -0.81 1.04
CA GLY A 17 1.35 -0.78 1.72
C GLY A 17 1.32 -1.72 2.93
N VAL A 18 1.83 -2.95 2.81
CA VAL A 18 1.96 -3.89 3.94
C VAL A 18 2.83 -3.28 5.04
N ILE A 19 3.99 -2.73 4.70
CA ILE A 19 4.91 -2.13 5.68
C ILE A 19 4.22 -0.98 6.41
N MET A 20 3.53 -0.09 5.70
CA MET A 20 2.81 1.03 6.31
C MET A 20 1.64 0.57 7.19
N VAL A 21 0.89 -0.46 6.78
CA VAL A 21 -0.22 -1.02 7.58
C VAL A 21 0.31 -1.65 8.87
N VAL A 22 1.38 -2.45 8.79
CA VAL A 22 2.01 -3.07 9.96
C VAL A 22 2.54 -1.99 10.90
N HIS A 23 3.30 -1.02 10.36
CA HIS A 23 3.82 0.09 11.16
C HIS A 23 2.69 0.91 11.79
N GLY A 24 1.64 1.23 11.03
CA GLY A 24 0.45 1.91 11.51
C GLY A 24 -0.24 1.14 12.63
N ALA A 25 -0.39 -0.17 12.48
CA ALA A 25 -0.98 -1.04 13.50
C ALA A 25 -0.14 -1.07 14.80
N MET A 26 1.19 -1.17 14.69
CA MET A 26 2.09 -1.19 15.84
C MET A 26 2.16 0.15 16.58
N THR A 27 2.02 1.27 15.87
CA THR A 27 2.15 2.62 16.45
C THR A 27 0.81 3.22 16.88
N ARG A 28 -0.29 2.46 16.81
CA ARG A 28 -1.65 2.93 17.09
C ARG A 28 -1.73 3.56 18.50
N GLY A 29 -2.10 4.84 18.55
CA GLY A 29 -2.21 5.60 19.81
C GLY A 29 -0.91 6.24 20.30
N SER A 30 0.18 6.18 19.52
CA SER A 30 1.42 6.89 19.84
C SER A 30 1.31 8.40 19.54
N ASP A 31 2.09 9.19 20.28
CA ASP A 31 2.18 10.66 20.12
C ASP A 31 2.71 11.08 18.74
N ILE A 32 3.23 10.14 17.96
CA ILE A 32 3.67 10.34 16.58
C ILE A 32 2.52 10.87 15.71
N TYR A 33 1.27 10.53 16.06
CA TYR A 33 0.07 10.99 15.37
C TYR A 33 -0.47 12.33 15.85
N ALA A 34 0.13 12.98 16.85
CA ALA A 34 -0.29 14.30 17.31
C ALA A 34 -0.24 15.34 16.18
N SER A 35 0.82 15.31 15.36
CA SER A 35 0.96 16.13 14.15
C SER A 35 -0.08 15.82 13.06
N SER A 36 -0.71 14.64 13.13
CA SER A 36 -1.75 14.17 12.22
C SER A 36 -3.17 14.32 12.79
N GLY A 37 -3.33 15.03 13.91
CA GLY A 37 -4.62 15.19 14.59
C GLY A 37 -5.14 13.92 15.26
N GLY A 38 -4.24 13.02 15.66
CA GLY A 38 -4.56 11.72 16.26
C GLY A 38 -4.97 10.65 15.25
N MET A 39 -5.00 10.97 13.95
CA MET A 39 -5.33 10.00 12.91
C MET A 39 -4.12 9.14 12.54
N ASN A 40 -4.35 7.83 12.45
CA ASN A 40 -3.34 6.87 12.05
C ASN A 40 -3.11 6.91 10.53
N ILE A 41 -2.36 7.93 10.09
CA ILE A 41 -2.19 8.22 8.65
C ILE A 41 -1.43 7.10 7.93
N ASN A 42 -0.52 6.42 8.65
CA ASN A 42 0.22 5.27 8.14
C ASN A 42 -0.72 4.11 7.79
N LEU A 43 -1.69 3.83 8.65
CA LEU A 43 -2.68 2.78 8.43
C LEU A 43 -3.63 3.12 7.28
N ILE A 44 -4.12 4.37 7.22
CA ILE A 44 -5.03 4.84 6.17
C ILE A 44 -4.36 4.78 4.81
N TRP A 45 -3.17 5.40 4.65
CA TRP A 45 -2.46 5.40 3.38
C TRP A 45 -1.90 4.03 3.02
N GLY A 46 -1.48 3.23 4.00
CA GLY A 46 -1.10 1.84 3.78
C GLY A 46 -2.24 1.02 3.17
N LEU A 47 -3.47 1.16 3.69
CA LEU A 47 -4.66 0.52 3.13
C LEU A 47 -4.96 0.98 1.71
N VAL A 48 -4.86 2.28 1.43
CA VAL A 48 -5.04 2.84 0.08
C VAL A 48 -4.01 2.26 -0.89
N MET A 49 -2.73 2.19 -0.49
CA MET A 49 -1.67 1.60 -1.30
C MET A 49 -1.88 0.11 -1.56
N LEU A 50 -2.33 -0.65 -0.56
CA LEU A 50 -2.68 -2.06 -0.74
C LEU A 50 -3.80 -2.25 -1.76
N LEU A 51 -4.87 -1.45 -1.64
CA LEU A 51 -6.02 -1.53 -2.52
C LEU A 51 -5.62 -1.19 -3.96
N PHE A 52 -4.83 -0.13 -4.14
CA PHE A 52 -4.30 0.27 -5.45
C PHE A 52 -3.34 -0.78 -6.05
N GLY A 53 -2.37 -1.25 -5.27
CA GLY A 53 -1.41 -2.28 -5.69
C GLY A 53 -2.09 -3.60 -6.07
N LEU A 54 -3.13 -3.99 -5.33
CA LEU A 54 -3.94 -5.17 -5.63
C LEU A 54 -4.71 -5.01 -6.95
N ILE A 55 -5.35 -3.86 -7.20
CA ILE A 55 -6.04 -3.58 -8.46
C ILE A 55 -5.06 -3.68 -9.64
N MET A 56 -3.87 -3.07 -9.52
CA MET A 56 -2.84 -3.13 -10.56
C MET A 56 -2.32 -4.54 -10.79
N PHE A 57 -2.08 -5.30 -9.72
CA PHE A 57 -1.63 -6.68 -9.80
C PHE A 57 -2.67 -7.58 -10.49
N LEU A 58 -3.95 -7.43 -10.15
CA LEU A 58 -5.05 -8.15 -10.79
C LEU A 58 -5.21 -7.76 -12.27
N ALA A 59 -5.09 -6.48 -12.61
CA ALA A 59 -5.14 -6.00 -13.98
C ALA A 59 -3.98 -6.55 -14.83
N ALA A 60 -2.76 -6.62 -14.27
CA ALA A 60 -1.60 -7.22 -14.92
C ALA A 60 -1.78 -8.72 -15.16
N ARG A 61 -2.33 -9.47 -14.18
CA ARG A 61 -2.63 -10.91 -14.34
C ARG A 61 -3.69 -11.18 -15.41
N ARG A 62 -4.68 -10.30 -15.57
CA ARG A 62 -5.69 -10.41 -16.64
C ARG A 62 -5.13 -10.09 -18.02
N SER A 63 -4.11 -9.23 -18.12
CA SER A 63 -3.48 -8.86 -19.40
C SER A 63 -2.52 -9.94 -19.94
N SER A 64 -2.07 -10.85 -19.07
CA SER A 64 -1.15 -11.95 -19.41
C SER A 64 -1.87 -13.27 -19.73
N LYS A 65 -3.22 -13.27 -19.66
CA LYS A 65 -4.08 -14.41 -19.98
C LYS A 65 -4.83 -14.12 -21.27
#